data_AF-A0A2N2F6R9-F1
#
_entry.id   AF-A0A2N2F6R9-F1
#
_cell.length_a   1.000
_cell.length_b   1.000
_cell.length_c   1.000
_cell.angle_alpha   90.00
_cell.angle_beta   90.00
_cell.angle_gamma   90.00
#
_symmetry.space_group_name_H-M   'P 1'
#
loop_
_entity.id
_entity.type
_entity.pdbx_description
1 polymer ?
#
loop_
_entity_poly.entity_id
_entity_poly.type
_entity_poly.pdbx_seq_one_letter_code
_entity_poly.pdbx_strand_id
1 'polypeptide(L)'
;MSEIKLERIDDNRWLLPQTGSMRVPGIIYANDKIHDLLQHDESTKQVANVAHLPGIVNFSLAMPDIHWGYGFPIGGVAAFDLDGGVVSPGGVGYDINCGCRLMATGLALDDIRGKIKDLTAALYQRIPTGVGSTGYVKLSGKDQKKVLEEGAKWAVRNGFGSLQDLETTEDGGCLNGADPEQVSSRALERGKQQLGTLGSGNHFLEIEVVQDIFDEKAATAFGLRKGQIVVMIHTGSRGLGYQICDDYLALMVKHQSETGIALPDRQLACTYLASQRGKNYLAAMACGANYAWANRQILMHLTQEVFEKTLRMAPRELGMRLVYDVC
;
A
#
# COMPACT_ATOMS: atom_id res chain seq x y z
N MET A 1 27.21 -13.73 13.95
CA MET A 1 26.96 -13.44 12.53
C MET A 1 28.10 -12.54 12.08
N SER A 2 28.64 -12.73 10.87
CA SER A 2 29.63 -11.77 10.34
C SER A 2 29.01 -10.38 10.33
N GLU A 3 29.69 -9.42 10.94
CA GLU A 3 29.26 -8.02 10.99
C GLU A 3 29.11 -7.49 9.56
N ILE A 4 27.88 -7.10 9.16
CA ILE A 4 27.64 -6.56 7.82
C ILE A 4 28.23 -5.15 7.81
N LYS A 5 29.34 -4.98 7.11
CA LYS A 5 30.02 -3.70 7.01
C LYS A 5 29.45 -2.89 5.84
N LEU A 6 28.87 -1.73 6.14
CA LEU A 6 28.42 -0.76 5.15
C LEU A 6 29.56 0.21 4.79
N GLU A 7 29.61 0.63 3.53
CA GLU A 7 30.56 1.62 3.02
C GLU A 7 29.82 2.90 2.64
N ARG A 8 30.27 4.05 3.17
CA ARG A 8 29.63 5.34 2.87
C ARG A 8 29.86 5.73 1.41
N ILE A 9 28.80 6.02 0.67
CA ILE A 9 28.88 6.58 -0.69
C ILE A 9 28.88 8.11 -0.60
N ASP A 10 27.90 8.67 0.11
CA ASP A 10 27.75 10.09 0.40
C ASP A 10 26.93 10.32 1.68
N ASP A 11 26.48 11.55 1.92
CA ASP A 11 25.76 11.95 3.13
C ASP A 11 24.42 11.23 3.37
N ASN A 12 23.84 10.62 2.34
CA ASN A 12 22.53 9.99 2.44
C ASN A 12 22.50 8.58 1.85
N ARG A 13 23.66 7.98 1.54
CA ARG A 13 23.73 6.67 0.88
C ARG A 13 24.87 5.82 1.41
N TRP A 14 24.53 4.58 1.72
CA TRP A 14 25.45 3.55 2.17
C TRP A 14 25.38 2.34 1.23
N LEU A 15 26.54 1.92 0.74
CA LEU A 15 26.72 0.70 -0.03
C LEU A 15 26.78 -0.49 0.93
N LEU A 16 26.01 -1.53 0.64
CA LEU A 16 26.18 -2.87 1.20
C LEU A 16 26.95 -3.68 0.16
N PRO A 17 28.26 -3.93 0.35
CA PRO A 17 29.08 -4.61 -0.65
C PRO A 17 28.57 -6.02 -0.91
N GLN A 18 28.68 -6.47 -2.16
CA GLN A 18 28.31 -7.82 -2.54
C GLN A 18 29.23 -8.83 -1.83
N THR A 19 28.63 -9.75 -1.06
CA THR A 19 29.36 -10.80 -0.33
C THR A 19 28.67 -12.16 -0.49
N GLY A 20 29.43 -13.24 -0.32
CA GLY A 20 28.91 -14.60 -0.41
C GLY A 20 28.22 -14.89 -1.75
N SER A 21 26.97 -15.34 -1.69
CA SER A 21 26.17 -15.70 -2.87
C SER A 21 25.20 -14.58 -3.31
N MET A 22 25.38 -13.35 -2.81
CA MET A 22 24.67 -12.18 -3.32
C MET A 22 24.92 -12.05 -4.82
N ARG A 23 23.89 -11.69 -5.58
CA ARG A 23 23.95 -11.49 -7.04
C ARG A 23 24.23 -10.04 -7.41
N VAL A 24 23.81 -9.12 -6.56
CA VAL A 24 24.00 -7.68 -6.68
C VAL A 24 24.38 -7.09 -5.30
N PRO A 25 25.03 -5.92 -5.23
CA PRO A 25 25.18 -5.18 -3.97
C PRO A 25 23.84 -4.58 -3.50
N GLY A 26 23.82 -4.01 -2.29
CA GLY A 26 22.68 -3.24 -1.77
C GLY A 26 22.99 -1.75 -1.65
N ILE A 27 21.97 -0.90 -1.68
CA ILE A 27 22.06 0.53 -1.32
C ILE A 27 21.01 0.84 -0.27
N ILE A 28 21.45 1.41 0.85
CA ILE A 28 20.59 1.91 1.91
C ILE A 28 20.65 3.44 1.90
N TYR A 29 19.50 4.09 1.69
CA TYR A 29 19.38 5.54 1.75
C TYR A 29 19.23 5.96 3.20
N ALA A 30 20.31 6.41 3.83
CA ALA A 30 20.34 6.76 5.24
C ALA A 30 21.35 7.88 5.50
N ASN A 31 20.99 8.85 6.33
CA ASN A 31 21.97 9.75 6.93
C ASN A 31 22.64 9.07 8.14
N ASP A 32 23.59 9.75 8.79
CA ASP A 32 24.34 9.16 9.91
C ASP A 32 23.43 8.73 11.07
N LYS A 33 22.35 9.48 11.35
CA LYS A 33 21.42 9.12 12.43
C LYS A 33 20.67 7.83 12.14
N ILE A 34 20.19 7.67 10.91
CA ILE A 34 19.49 6.46 10.48
C ILE A 34 20.47 5.29 10.44
N HIS A 35 21.70 5.52 9.95
CA HIS A 35 22.76 4.52 9.93
C HIS A 35 23.05 3.94 11.33
N ASP A 36 23.11 4.78 12.35
CA ASP A 36 23.33 4.32 13.73
C ASP A 36 22.19 3.41 14.22
N LEU A 37 20.93 3.69 13.83
CA LEU A 37 19.78 2.86 14.20
C LEU A 37 19.80 1.47 13.55
N LEU A 38 20.39 1.34 12.35
CA LEU A 38 20.52 0.06 11.63
C LEU A 38 21.37 -0.96 12.37
N GLN A 39 22.25 -0.52 13.30
CA GLN A 39 23.08 -1.42 14.09
C GLN A 39 22.27 -2.23 15.12
N HIS A 40 21.00 -1.88 15.31
CA HIS A 40 20.12 -2.46 16.32
C HIS A 40 18.95 -3.26 15.73
N ASP A 41 18.91 -3.47 14.41
CA ASP A 41 17.88 -4.26 13.75
C ASP A 41 18.44 -5.24 12.70
N GLU A 42 17.58 -6.14 12.21
CA GLU A 42 17.94 -7.13 11.19
C GLU A 42 17.67 -6.64 9.75
N SER A 43 17.29 -5.37 9.55
CA SER A 43 16.84 -4.86 8.25
C SER A 43 18.00 -4.79 7.24
N THR A 44 19.19 -4.41 7.69
CA THR A 44 20.42 -4.43 6.88
C THR A 44 20.71 -5.83 6.34
N LYS A 45 20.47 -6.86 7.15
CA LYS A 45 20.61 -8.26 6.71
C LYS A 45 19.53 -8.66 5.73
N GLN A 46 18.31 -8.15 5.87
CA GLN A 46 17.25 -8.40 4.89
C GLN A 46 17.58 -7.80 3.53
N VAL A 47 18.21 -6.61 3.46
CA VAL A 47 18.76 -6.06 2.20
C VAL A 47 19.77 -7.03 1.58
N ALA A 48 20.72 -7.55 2.38
CA ALA A 48 21.68 -8.54 1.90
C ALA A 48 21.00 -9.84 1.43
N ASN A 49 19.97 -10.30 2.15
CA ASN A 49 19.23 -11.51 1.82
C ASN A 49 18.48 -11.36 0.48
N VAL A 50 17.80 -10.24 0.26
CA VAL A 50 17.07 -9.94 -0.98
C VAL A 50 18.02 -9.94 -2.18
N ALA A 51 19.24 -9.43 -2.01
CA ALA A 51 20.27 -9.46 -3.04
C ALA A 51 20.70 -10.86 -3.52
N HIS A 52 20.27 -11.95 -2.87
CA HIS A 52 20.52 -13.33 -3.34
C HIS A 52 19.51 -13.84 -4.38
N LEU A 53 18.38 -13.13 -4.54
CA LEU A 53 17.24 -13.64 -5.31
C LEU A 53 17.50 -13.62 -6.83
N PRO A 54 17.17 -14.70 -7.57
CA PRO A 54 17.43 -14.79 -9.01
C PRO A 54 16.77 -13.66 -9.82
N GLY A 55 17.49 -13.14 -10.80
CA GLY A 55 17.03 -12.09 -11.70
C GLY A 55 16.93 -10.70 -11.07
N ILE A 56 17.39 -10.49 -9.83
CA ILE A 56 17.44 -9.14 -9.24
C ILE A 56 18.32 -8.21 -10.09
N VAL A 57 17.85 -6.98 -10.29
CA VAL A 57 18.47 -6.00 -11.18
C VAL A 57 19.18 -4.91 -10.38
N ASN A 58 20.44 -4.65 -10.74
CA ASN A 58 21.32 -3.59 -10.21
C ASN A 58 21.63 -3.63 -8.71
N PHE A 59 20.63 -3.47 -7.84
CA PHE A 59 20.79 -3.37 -6.39
C PHE A 59 19.55 -3.89 -5.63
N SER A 60 19.76 -4.38 -4.41
CA SER A 60 18.69 -4.39 -3.40
C SER A 60 18.67 -3.04 -2.68
N LEU A 61 17.56 -2.31 -2.77
CA LEU A 61 17.45 -0.95 -2.25
C LEU A 61 16.67 -0.93 -0.94
N ALA A 62 16.99 0.00 -0.05
CA ALA A 62 16.15 0.31 1.10
C ALA A 62 16.09 1.82 1.36
N MET A 63 14.88 2.29 1.63
CA MET A 63 14.53 3.70 1.85
C MET A 63 14.87 4.17 3.26
N PRO A 64 14.84 5.50 3.55
CA PRO A 64 15.23 6.04 4.84
C PRO A 64 14.40 5.60 6.05
N ASP A 65 13.22 5.03 5.82
CA ASP A 65 12.31 4.46 6.81
C ASP A 65 12.45 2.93 6.96
N ILE A 66 13.55 2.37 6.45
CA ILE A 66 13.89 0.95 6.55
C ILE A 66 13.77 0.42 7.99
N HIS A 67 13.12 -0.73 8.14
CA HIS A 67 13.11 -1.50 9.38
C HIS A 67 12.78 -2.97 9.13
N TRP A 68 12.94 -3.79 10.17
CA TRP A 68 12.75 -5.25 10.09
C TRP A 68 11.34 -5.64 9.61
N GLY A 69 11.29 -6.39 8.50
CA GLY A 69 10.07 -6.90 7.88
C GLY A 69 10.01 -8.43 7.83
N TYR A 70 9.20 -8.98 6.91
CA TYR A 70 9.08 -10.42 6.67
C TYR A 70 9.84 -10.82 5.40
N GLY A 71 11.05 -11.36 5.56
CA GLY A 71 11.95 -11.70 4.45
C GLY A 71 12.61 -10.46 3.82
N PHE A 72 11.80 -9.57 3.25
CA PHE A 72 12.23 -8.24 2.79
C PHE A 72 12.13 -7.24 3.96
N PRO A 73 12.99 -6.20 4.00
CA PRO A 73 12.79 -5.10 4.94
C PRO A 73 11.59 -4.26 4.52
N ILE A 74 10.87 -3.69 5.47
CA ILE A 74 9.92 -2.62 5.17
C ILE A 74 10.73 -1.41 4.69
N GLY A 75 10.22 -0.66 3.70
CA GLY A 75 11.00 0.36 2.98
C GLY A 75 11.96 -0.25 1.95
N GLY A 76 11.91 -1.56 1.69
CA GLY A 76 12.72 -2.23 0.67
C GLY A 76 12.17 -2.06 -0.75
N VAL A 77 13.07 -1.96 -1.74
CA VAL A 77 12.74 -2.00 -3.17
C VAL A 77 13.69 -2.96 -3.88
N ALA A 78 13.14 -3.88 -4.68
CA ALA A 78 13.90 -4.76 -5.54
C ALA A 78 13.17 -4.96 -6.87
N ALA A 79 13.91 -4.77 -7.97
CA ALA A 79 13.41 -5.05 -9.31
C ALA A 79 13.96 -6.40 -9.79
N PHE A 80 13.13 -7.17 -10.49
CA PHE A 80 13.47 -8.48 -11.02
C PHE A 80 13.20 -8.53 -12.52
N ASP A 81 14.12 -9.13 -13.26
CA ASP A 81 13.99 -9.38 -14.71
C ASP A 81 12.77 -10.26 -15.03
N LEU A 82 12.05 -10.00 -16.12
CA LEU A 82 10.81 -10.73 -16.42
C LEU A 82 11.05 -12.18 -16.87
N ASP A 83 12.18 -12.47 -17.52
CA ASP A 83 12.47 -13.79 -18.08
C ASP A 83 13.13 -14.71 -17.04
N GLY A 84 14.01 -14.17 -16.19
CA GLY A 84 14.77 -14.93 -15.19
C GLY A 84 14.46 -14.62 -13.72
N GLY A 85 13.57 -13.67 -13.46
CA GLY A 85 13.28 -13.15 -12.13
C GLY A 85 12.22 -13.91 -11.35
N VAL A 86 12.12 -13.53 -10.08
CA VAL A 86 11.21 -14.14 -9.11
C VAL A 86 10.18 -13.14 -8.61
N VAL A 87 9.10 -13.67 -8.05
CA VAL A 87 8.15 -12.94 -7.24
C VAL A 87 8.10 -13.55 -5.84
N SER A 88 8.05 -12.71 -4.82
CA SER A 88 7.94 -13.10 -3.42
C SER A 88 6.83 -12.32 -2.73
N PRO A 89 5.84 -12.99 -2.11
CA PRO A 89 4.82 -12.31 -1.31
C PRO A 89 5.39 -11.46 -0.18
N GLY A 90 6.51 -11.89 0.41
CA GLY A 90 7.22 -11.12 1.45
C GLY A 90 7.79 -9.78 0.96
N GLY A 91 8.09 -9.67 -0.34
CA GLY A 91 8.56 -8.42 -0.96
C GLY A 91 7.45 -7.44 -1.32
N VAL A 92 6.19 -7.88 -1.32
CA VAL A 92 5.00 -7.02 -1.50
C VAL A 92 4.41 -6.66 -0.12
N GLY A 93 4.43 -7.60 0.81
CA GLY A 93 3.87 -7.44 2.15
C GLY A 93 2.49 -8.08 2.32
N TYR A 94 2.05 -8.18 3.58
CA TYR A 94 0.77 -8.81 3.91
C TYR A 94 -0.43 -7.94 3.53
N ASP A 95 -0.40 -6.64 3.83
CA ASP A 95 -1.48 -5.73 3.43
C ASP A 95 -1.22 -5.21 2.01
N ILE A 96 -1.55 -6.05 1.03
CA ILE A 96 -1.38 -5.76 -0.40
C ILE A 96 -2.07 -4.43 -0.72
N ASN A 97 -1.34 -3.49 -1.34
CA ASN A 97 -1.81 -2.13 -1.66
C ASN A 97 -2.34 -1.40 -0.42
N CYS A 98 -1.69 -1.54 0.74
CA CYS A 98 -1.82 -0.55 1.80
C CYS A 98 -1.23 0.76 1.30
N GLY A 99 -2.06 1.79 1.21
CA GLY A 99 -1.71 3.00 0.50
C GLY A 99 -2.42 4.22 1.02
N CYS A 100 -2.02 5.36 0.50
CA CYS A 100 -2.47 6.67 0.93
C CYS A 100 -3.26 7.36 -0.16
N ARG A 101 -4.39 7.95 0.24
CA ARG A 101 -5.25 8.79 -0.61
C ARG A 101 -5.38 10.16 0.02
N LEU A 102 -4.98 11.20 -0.71
CA LEU A 102 -5.05 12.59 -0.24
C LEU A 102 -6.14 13.37 -0.98
N MET A 103 -7.10 13.91 -0.24
CA MET A 103 -8.12 14.80 -0.77
C MET A 103 -7.83 16.25 -0.38
N ALA A 104 -7.88 17.16 -1.35
CA ALA A 104 -7.86 18.59 -1.09
C ALA A 104 -9.28 19.15 -1.01
N THR A 105 -9.50 20.13 -0.14
CA THR A 105 -10.78 20.83 -0.02
C THR A 105 -10.65 22.30 -0.45
N GLY A 106 -11.78 22.95 -0.71
CA GLY A 106 -11.88 24.40 -0.86
C GLY A 106 -11.70 25.17 0.46
N LEU A 107 -11.66 24.48 1.60
CA LEU A 107 -11.73 25.06 2.94
C LEU A 107 -10.33 25.44 3.48
N ALA A 108 -10.34 26.39 4.41
CA ALA A 108 -9.23 26.74 5.28
C ALA A 108 -9.56 26.39 6.75
N LEU A 109 -8.56 26.43 7.63
CA LEU A 109 -8.75 26.11 9.05
C LEU A 109 -9.87 26.90 9.72
N ASP A 110 -10.01 28.18 9.39
CA ASP A 110 -11.04 29.04 10.01
C ASP A 110 -12.47 28.61 9.61
N ASP A 111 -12.66 27.95 8.46
CA ASP A 111 -13.98 27.46 8.02
C ASP A 111 -14.48 26.29 8.88
N ILE A 112 -13.56 25.52 9.48
CA ILE A 112 -13.90 24.31 10.24
C ILE A 112 -13.55 24.39 11.72
N ARG A 113 -12.81 25.40 12.20
CA ARG A 113 -12.26 25.46 13.57
C ARG A 113 -13.31 25.20 14.66
N GLY A 114 -14.51 25.76 14.52
CA GLY A 114 -15.61 25.57 15.47
C GLY A 114 -16.36 24.23 15.34
N LYS A 115 -16.11 23.47 14.27
CA LYS A 115 -16.83 22.24 13.89
C LYS A 115 -15.93 20.99 13.89
N ILE A 116 -14.64 21.10 14.24
CA ILE A 116 -13.69 19.97 14.21
C ILE A 116 -14.20 18.80 15.06
N LYS A 117 -14.69 19.06 16.29
CA LYS A 117 -15.21 18.00 17.16
C LYS A 117 -16.40 17.27 16.54
N ASP A 118 -17.32 18.02 15.94
CA ASP A 118 -18.51 17.46 15.29
C ASP A 118 -18.13 16.66 14.03
N LEU A 119 -17.17 17.16 13.24
CA LEU A 119 -16.62 16.46 12.08
C LEU A 119 -15.96 15.15 12.49
N THR A 120 -15.05 15.17 13.46
CA THR A 120 -14.37 13.96 13.92
C THR A 120 -15.35 12.94 14.50
N ALA A 121 -16.34 13.39 15.28
CA ALA A 121 -17.38 12.52 15.80
C ALA A 121 -18.24 11.89 14.69
N ALA A 122 -18.65 12.69 13.69
CA ALA A 122 -19.43 12.22 12.56
C ALA A 122 -18.64 11.25 11.67
N LEU A 123 -17.35 11.52 11.43
CA LEU A 123 -16.45 10.62 10.70
C LEU A 123 -16.31 9.29 11.44
N TYR A 124 -16.05 9.33 12.74
CA TYR A 124 -15.92 8.11 13.54
C TYR A 124 -17.21 7.27 13.55
N GLN A 125 -18.38 7.92 13.57
CA GLN A 125 -19.67 7.22 13.50
C GLN A 125 -19.95 6.63 12.11
N ARG A 126 -19.48 7.28 11.04
CA ARG A 126 -19.79 6.91 9.65
C ARG A 126 -18.75 6.00 9.01
N ILE A 127 -17.51 6.00 9.50
CA ILE A 127 -16.40 5.24 8.94
C ILE A 127 -16.05 4.10 9.91
N PRO A 128 -16.36 2.82 9.58
CA PRO A 128 -16.08 1.72 10.48
C PRO A 128 -14.57 1.51 10.65
N THR A 129 -14.12 1.46 11.91
CA THR A 129 -12.71 1.29 12.31
C THR A 129 -12.58 0.15 13.30
N GLY A 130 -11.38 -0.42 13.42
CA GLY A 130 -11.07 -1.49 14.37
C GLY A 130 -11.09 -2.92 13.79
N VAL A 131 -10.54 -3.85 14.57
CA VAL A 131 -10.44 -5.27 14.21
C VAL A 131 -11.84 -5.89 14.20
N GLY A 132 -12.20 -6.54 13.10
CA GLY A 132 -13.49 -7.24 12.95
C GLY A 132 -14.67 -6.34 12.59
N SER A 133 -14.45 -5.03 12.44
CA SER A 133 -15.49 -4.09 11.99
C SER A 133 -15.95 -4.40 10.57
N THR A 134 -17.25 -4.18 10.34
CA THR A 134 -17.90 -4.47 9.07
C THR A 134 -18.32 -3.20 8.34
N GLY A 135 -18.23 -3.23 7.01
CA GLY A 135 -18.61 -2.13 6.14
C GLY A 135 -20.11 -2.08 5.86
N TYR A 136 -20.59 -0.92 5.43
CA TYR A 136 -21.99 -0.74 5.02
C TYR A 136 -22.30 -1.35 3.66
N VAL A 137 -21.27 -1.62 2.85
CA VAL A 137 -21.42 -2.20 1.51
C VAL A 137 -21.63 -3.71 1.65
N LYS A 138 -22.87 -4.15 1.40
CA LYS A 138 -23.21 -5.58 1.38
C LYS A 138 -22.93 -6.14 -0.01
N LEU A 139 -21.81 -6.85 -0.15
CA LEU A 139 -21.46 -7.53 -1.40
C LEU A 139 -22.24 -8.83 -1.54
N SER A 140 -22.93 -9.01 -2.67
CA SER A 140 -23.27 -10.37 -3.13
C SER A 140 -21.99 -11.08 -3.59
N GLY A 141 -22.01 -12.42 -3.68
CA GLY A 141 -20.84 -13.17 -4.17
C GLY A 141 -20.41 -12.77 -5.59
N LYS A 142 -21.35 -12.33 -6.45
CA LYS A 142 -21.03 -11.81 -7.79
C LYS A 142 -20.40 -10.43 -7.73
N ASP A 143 -20.87 -9.57 -6.84
CA ASP A 143 -20.32 -8.22 -6.68
C ASP A 143 -18.92 -8.28 -6.10
N GLN A 144 -18.66 -9.23 -5.19
CA GLN A 144 -17.34 -9.44 -4.64
C GLN A 144 -16.30 -9.74 -5.73
N LYS A 145 -16.60 -10.63 -6.68
CA LYS A 145 -15.67 -10.92 -7.79
C LYS A 145 -15.44 -9.69 -8.67
N LYS A 146 -16.48 -8.92 -8.98
CA LYS A 146 -16.36 -7.69 -9.76
C LYS A 146 -15.49 -6.63 -9.07
N VAL A 147 -15.55 -6.51 -7.74
CA VAL A 147 -14.65 -5.61 -6.98
C VAL A 147 -13.19 -6.01 -7.21
N LEU A 148 -12.89 -7.31 -7.18
CA LEU A 148 -11.53 -7.81 -7.38
C LEU A 148 -11.03 -7.61 -8.82
N GLU A 149 -11.92 -7.63 -9.81
CA GLU A 149 -11.58 -7.44 -11.23
C GLU A 149 -11.46 -5.96 -11.62
N GLU A 150 -12.31 -5.10 -11.08
CA GLU A 150 -12.48 -3.72 -11.57
C GLU A 150 -11.97 -2.64 -10.60
N GLY A 151 -11.70 -2.98 -9.35
CA GLY A 151 -11.19 -2.07 -8.33
C GLY A 151 -12.04 -0.82 -8.12
N ALA A 152 -11.42 0.37 -8.12
CA ALA A 152 -12.12 1.64 -7.91
C ALA A 152 -13.19 1.91 -8.99
N LYS A 153 -13.04 1.37 -10.20
CA LYS A 153 -14.04 1.51 -11.28
C LYS A 153 -15.38 0.90 -10.88
N TRP A 154 -15.36 -0.23 -10.15
CA TRP A 154 -16.57 -0.81 -9.59
C TRP A 154 -17.23 0.15 -8.61
N ALA A 155 -16.45 0.75 -7.69
CA ALA A 155 -16.96 1.65 -6.68
C ALA A 155 -17.63 2.89 -7.31
N VAL A 156 -16.95 3.54 -8.27
CA VAL A 156 -17.50 4.69 -9.00
C VAL A 156 -18.80 4.32 -9.74
N ARG A 157 -18.84 3.17 -10.43
CA ARG A 157 -20.05 2.71 -11.14
C ARG A 157 -21.22 2.43 -10.19
N ASN A 158 -20.94 2.11 -8.93
CA ASN A 158 -21.93 1.89 -7.88
C ASN A 158 -22.23 3.16 -7.05
N GLY A 159 -21.82 4.34 -7.53
CA GLY A 159 -22.17 5.64 -6.93
C GLY A 159 -21.17 6.17 -5.91
N PHE A 160 -20.03 5.50 -5.71
CA PHE A 160 -19.00 5.96 -4.78
C PHE A 160 -17.96 6.83 -5.49
N GLY A 161 -18.26 8.13 -5.58
CA GLY A 161 -17.38 9.15 -6.17
C GLY A 161 -17.59 9.35 -7.66
N SER A 162 -16.54 9.74 -8.38
CA SER A 162 -16.64 10.23 -9.77
C SER A 162 -15.61 9.61 -10.70
N LEU A 163 -15.83 9.72 -12.02
CA LEU A 163 -14.85 9.25 -13.03
C LEU A 163 -13.51 9.99 -12.94
N GLN A 164 -13.52 11.25 -12.51
CA GLN A 164 -12.30 12.05 -12.36
C GLN A 164 -11.40 11.49 -11.26
N ASP A 165 -11.97 10.86 -10.23
CA ASP A 165 -11.19 10.24 -9.13
C ASP A 165 -10.27 9.14 -9.69
N LEU A 166 -10.71 8.43 -10.73
CA LEU A 166 -9.93 7.38 -11.37
C LEU A 166 -8.69 7.94 -12.07
N GLU A 167 -8.76 9.12 -12.69
CA GLU A 167 -7.63 9.73 -13.40
C GLU A 167 -6.46 10.10 -12.47
N THR A 168 -6.78 10.37 -11.20
CA THR A 168 -5.82 10.70 -10.14
C THR A 168 -5.58 9.56 -9.17
N THR A 169 -5.95 8.33 -9.53
CA THR A 169 -5.60 7.12 -8.78
C THR A 169 -4.53 6.38 -9.57
N GLU A 170 -3.46 5.94 -8.90
CA GLU A 170 -2.46 5.05 -9.51
C GLU A 170 -3.12 3.86 -10.23
N ASP A 171 -2.62 3.55 -11.43
CA ASP A 171 -3.20 2.55 -12.35
C ASP A 171 -4.70 2.73 -12.65
N GLY A 172 -5.25 3.95 -12.48
CA GLY A 172 -6.68 4.18 -12.60
C GLY A 172 -7.52 3.46 -11.53
N GLY A 173 -6.88 3.05 -10.43
CA GLY A 173 -7.46 2.27 -9.34
C GLY A 173 -7.78 0.82 -9.71
N CYS A 174 -7.10 0.26 -10.72
CA CYS A 174 -7.35 -1.09 -11.22
C CYS A 174 -6.13 -1.68 -11.92
N LEU A 175 -5.42 -2.59 -11.26
CA LEU A 175 -4.42 -3.44 -11.89
C LEU A 175 -5.08 -4.45 -12.84
N ASN A 176 -4.49 -4.58 -14.02
CA ASN A 176 -4.91 -5.57 -15.03
C ASN A 176 -4.47 -6.99 -14.65
N GLY A 177 -5.15 -7.99 -15.20
CA GLY A 177 -4.78 -9.41 -15.00
C GLY A 177 -5.24 -10.01 -13.66
N ALA A 178 -6.08 -9.29 -12.91
CA ALA A 178 -6.74 -9.83 -11.73
C ALA A 178 -7.62 -11.04 -12.09
N ASP A 179 -7.49 -12.14 -11.34
CA ASP A 179 -8.29 -13.35 -11.50
C ASP A 179 -8.85 -13.80 -10.15
N PRO A 180 -10.15 -13.59 -9.87
CA PRO A 180 -10.80 -14.01 -8.63
C PRO A 180 -10.73 -15.52 -8.36
N GLU A 181 -10.51 -16.36 -9.38
CA GLU A 181 -10.36 -17.81 -9.18
C GLU A 181 -9.02 -18.18 -8.52
N GLN A 182 -8.04 -17.27 -8.54
CA GLN A 182 -6.76 -17.43 -7.84
C GLN A 182 -6.80 -16.97 -6.37
N VAL A 183 -7.96 -16.49 -5.89
CA VAL A 183 -8.18 -16.03 -4.52
C VAL A 183 -8.92 -17.10 -3.72
N SER A 184 -8.40 -17.47 -2.55
CA SER A 184 -9.00 -18.54 -1.75
C SER A 184 -10.37 -18.16 -1.19
N SER A 185 -11.22 -19.16 -0.94
CA SER A 185 -12.51 -18.96 -0.26
C SER A 185 -12.35 -18.29 1.10
N ARG A 186 -11.25 -18.57 1.81
CA ARG A 186 -10.94 -17.93 3.10
C ARG A 186 -10.64 -16.44 2.93
N ALA A 187 -9.88 -16.05 1.91
CA ALA A 187 -9.59 -14.65 1.62
C ALA A 187 -10.88 -13.89 1.23
N LEU A 188 -11.73 -14.51 0.41
CA LEU A 188 -13.04 -13.97 0.05
C LEU A 188 -13.92 -13.78 1.29
N GLU A 189 -14.07 -14.79 2.15
CA GLU A 189 -14.90 -14.64 3.36
C GLU A 189 -14.36 -13.58 4.32
N ARG A 190 -13.04 -13.44 4.47
CA ARG A 190 -12.43 -12.36 5.27
C ARG A 190 -12.69 -10.97 4.68
N GLY A 191 -12.61 -10.80 3.37
CA GLY A 191 -12.85 -9.51 2.71
C GLY A 191 -14.32 -9.14 2.55
N LYS A 192 -15.23 -10.12 2.58
CA LYS A 192 -16.65 -9.94 2.25
C LYS A 192 -17.36 -8.86 3.05
N GLN A 193 -17.03 -8.75 4.33
CA GLN A 193 -17.65 -7.78 5.23
C GLN A 193 -16.76 -6.56 5.52
N GLN A 194 -15.57 -6.46 4.94
CA GLN A 194 -14.58 -5.43 5.30
C GLN A 194 -14.47 -4.28 4.27
N LEU A 195 -15.23 -4.34 3.18
CA LEU A 195 -15.16 -3.32 2.13
C LEU A 195 -15.83 -2.03 2.63
N GLY A 196 -15.14 -0.91 2.49
CA GLY A 196 -15.55 0.39 3.05
C GLY A 196 -15.22 0.52 4.54
N THR A 197 -14.11 -0.05 5.01
CA THR A 197 -13.64 0.05 6.41
C THR A 197 -12.17 0.47 6.46
N LEU A 198 -11.79 1.24 7.50
CA LEU A 198 -10.40 1.67 7.68
C LEU A 198 -9.51 0.53 8.16
N GLY A 199 -9.95 -0.18 9.19
CA GLY A 199 -9.15 -1.20 9.86
C GLY A 199 -8.45 -0.76 11.12
N SER A 200 -7.28 -1.33 11.34
CA SER A 200 -6.46 -1.20 12.56
C SER A 200 -4.99 -1.08 12.20
N GLY A 201 -4.10 -0.98 13.19
CA GLY A 201 -2.66 -0.81 12.95
C GLY A 201 -2.35 0.66 12.66
N ASN A 202 -1.56 0.91 11.62
CA ASN A 202 -1.21 2.26 11.16
C ASN A 202 -2.27 2.90 10.24
N HIS A 203 -3.45 2.32 10.12
CA HIS A 203 -4.53 2.84 9.26
C HIS A 203 -5.31 3.96 9.96
N PHE A 204 -5.57 5.03 9.22
CA PHE A 204 -6.23 6.22 9.75
C PHE A 204 -6.99 6.99 8.68
N LEU A 205 -7.83 7.91 9.15
CA LEU A 205 -8.36 9.02 8.37
C LEU A 205 -8.14 10.29 9.17
N GLU A 206 -7.41 11.24 8.59
CA GLU A 206 -6.98 12.46 9.28
C GLU A 206 -7.46 13.70 8.53
N ILE A 207 -7.90 14.71 9.29
CA ILE A 207 -8.14 16.07 8.78
C ILE A 207 -6.89 16.88 9.08
N GLU A 208 -6.23 17.34 8.04
CA GLU A 208 -4.93 18.00 8.13
C GLU A 208 -4.98 19.43 7.60
N VAL A 209 -3.96 20.22 7.94
CA VAL A 209 -3.76 21.58 7.45
C VAL A 209 -2.44 21.62 6.68
N VAL A 210 -2.46 22.14 5.45
CA VAL A 210 -1.23 22.41 4.70
C VAL A 210 -0.48 23.57 5.38
N GLN A 211 0.48 23.25 6.23
CA GLN A 211 1.18 24.27 7.03
C GLN A 211 2.20 25.07 6.22
N ASP A 212 2.95 24.39 5.35
CA ASP A 212 4.06 24.98 4.60
C ASP A 212 4.10 24.45 3.17
N ILE A 213 4.57 25.28 2.24
CA ILE A 213 4.79 24.96 0.83
C ILE A 213 6.29 25.10 0.55
N PHE A 214 6.91 24.03 0.06
CA PHE A 214 8.34 24.00 -0.27
C PHE A 214 8.62 24.16 -1.78
N ASP A 215 7.66 23.77 -2.62
CA ASP A 215 7.70 23.97 -4.06
C ASP A 215 6.34 24.54 -4.53
N GLU A 216 6.34 25.84 -4.84
CA GLU A 216 5.14 26.57 -5.27
C GLU A 216 4.58 26.07 -6.60
N LYS A 217 5.45 25.61 -7.51
CA LYS A 217 5.03 25.11 -8.83
C LYS A 217 4.32 23.78 -8.68
N ALA A 218 4.88 22.86 -7.90
CA ALA A 218 4.27 21.57 -7.61
C ALA A 218 2.98 21.73 -6.82
N ALA A 219 2.97 22.58 -5.78
CA ALA A 219 1.78 22.87 -5.00
C ALA A 219 0.64 23.43 -5.87
N THR A 220 0.94 24.38 -6.76
CA THR A 220 -0.05 24.91 -7.71
C THR A 220 -0.59 23.82 -8.63
N ALA A 221 0.27 22.95 -9.17
CA ALA A 221 -0.14 21.84 -10.04
C ALA A 221 -1.03 20.82 -9.29
N PHE A 222 -0.73 20.54 -8.03
CA PHE A 222 -1.56 19.71 -7.16
C PHE A 222 -2.75 20.45 -6.56
N GLY A 223 -2.90 21.75 -6.84
CA GLY A 223 -3.93 22.66 -6.30
C GLY A 223 -3.95 22.68 -4.77
N LEU A 224 -2.77 22.69 -4.17
CA LEU A 224 -2.52 22.84 -2.74
C LEU A 224 -2.10 24.27 -2.41
N ARG A 225 -2.51 24.78 -1.25
CA ARG A 225 -2.11 26.11 -0.74
C ARG A 225 -1.96 26.10 0.77
N LYS A 226 -1.11 26.98 1.31
CA LYS A 226 -0.93 27.15 2.76
C LYS A 226 -2.26 27.47 3.46
N GLY A 227 -2.51 26.82 4.59
CA GLY A 227 -3.73 26.94 5.40
C GLY A 227 -4.93 26.14 4.91
N GLN A 228 -4.81 25.44 3.77
CA GLN A 228 -5.88 24.61 3.21
C GLN A 228 -6.12 23.37 4.06
N ILE A 229 -7.40 23.00 4.20
CA ILE A 229 -7.79 21.72 4.78
C ILE A 229 -7.66 20.62 3.72
N VAL A 230 -6.98 19.55 4.12
CA VAL A 230 -6.88 18.31 3.35
C VAL A 230 -7.31 17.14 4.21
N VAL A 231 -7.64 16.02 3.59
CA VAL A 231 -8.00 14.80 4.29
C VAL A 231 -7.19 13.64 3.75
N MET A 232 -6.45 12.96 4.62
CA MET A 232 -5.66 11.79 4.26
C MET A 232 -6.39 10.53 4.71
N ILE A 233 -6.45 9.53 3.82
CA ILE A 233 -6.95 8.19 4.11
C ILE A 233 -5.80 7.21 3.90
N HIS A 234 -5.45 6.48 4.94
CA HIS A 234 -4.43 5.43 4.89
C HIS A 234 -5.06 4.09 5.26
N THR A 235 -5.15 3.19 4.28
CA THR A 235 -5.67 1.82 4.44
C THR A 235 -5.33 0.97 3.21
N GLY A 236 -5.55 -0.34 3.33
CA GLY A 236 -5.25 -1.30 2.27
C GLY A 236 -6.38 -2.28 1.97
N SER A 237 -5.96 -3.48 1.60
CA SER A 237 -6.81 -4.59 1.14
C SER A 237 -7.48 -5.37 2.28
N ARG A 238 -7.27 -4.92 3.52
CA ARG A 238 -7.88 -5.48 4.73
C ARG A 238 -7.50 -6.96 4.90
N GLY A 239 -8.39 -7.76 5.49
CA GLY A 239 -8.17 -9.18 5.68
C GLY A 239 -8.07 -9.98 4.38
N LEU A 240 -8.48 -9.42 3.24
CA LEU A 240 -8.43 -10.10 1.94
C LEU A 240 -6.99 -10.23 1.46
N GLY A 241 -6.25 -9.11 1.30
CA GLY A 241 -4.87 -9.19 0.84
C GLY A 241 -3.95 -9.86 1.85
N TYR A 242 -4.19 -9.67 3.16
CA TYR A 242 -3.48 -10.44 4.20
C TYR A 242 -3.57 -11.93 3.92
N GLN A 243 -4.79 -12.44 3.67
CA GLN A 243 -4.98 -13.87 3.46
C GLN A 243 -4.39 -14.34 2.13
N ILE A 244 -4.45 -13.51 1.08
CA ILE A 244 -3.78 -13.82 -0.20
C ILE A 244 -2.27 -13.97 0.02
N CYS A 245 -1.64 -13.03 0.73
CA CYS A 245 -0.22 -13.11 1.04
C CYS A 245 0.10 -14.38 1.86
N ASP A 246 -0.65 -14.64 2.92
CA ASP A 246 -0.50 -15.82 3.79
C ASP A 246 -0.63 -17.14 3.01
N ASP A 247 -1.64 -17.25 2.14
CA ASP A 247 -1.91 -18.45 1.34
C ASP A 247 -0.76 -18.73 0.35
N TYR A 248 -0.33 -17.71 -0.41
CA TYR A 248 0.73 -17.87 -1.40
C TYR A 248 2.10 -18.03 -0.77
N LEU A 249 2.35 -17.39 0.37
CA LEU A 249 3.59 -17.57 1.10
C LEU A 249 3.70 -19.00 1.64
N ALA A 250 2.64 -19.54 2.25
CA ALA A 250 2.60 -20.93 2.69
C ALA A 250 2.80 -21.91 1.52
N LEU A 251 2.18 -21.62 0.36
CA LEU A 251 2.34 -22.40 -0.86
C LEU A 251 3.79 -22.36 -1.37
N MET A 252 4.40 -21.18 -1.48
CA MET A 252 5.78 -21.04 -1.96
C MET A 252 6.80 -21.66 -1.01
N VAL A 253 6.60 -21.53 0.31
CA VAL A 253 7.42 -22.21 1.32
C VAL A 253 7.34 -23.74 1.14
N LYS A 254 6.13 -24.29 0.97
CA LYS A 254 5.92 -25.74 0.80
C LYS A 254 6.63 -26.28 -0.44
N HIS A 255 6.68 -25.50 -1.51
CA HIS A 255 7.23 -25.90 -2.80
C HIS A 255 8.61 -25.29 -3.10
N GLN A 256 9.29 -24.76 -2.08
CA GLN A 256 10.56 -24.05 -2.25
C GLN A 256 11.64 -24.94 -2.89
N SER A 257 11.69 -26.22 -2.52
CA SER A 257 12.68 -27.17 -3.05
C SER A 257 12.55 -27.41 -4.56
N GLU A 258 11.36 -27.24 -5.14
CA GLU A 258 11.11 -27.40 -6.58
C GLU A 258 11.72 -26.26 -7.41
N THR A 259 12.03 -25.12 -6.78
CA THR A 259 12.55 -23.94 -7.49
C THR A 259 14.04 -24.03 -7.79
N GLY A 260 14.77 -24.89 -7.06
CA GLY A 260 16.24 -24.91 -7.10
C GLY A 260 16.91 -23.66 -6.53
N ILE A 261 16.15 -22.75 -5.90
CA ILE A 261 16.67 -21.50 -5.33
C ILE A 261 17.12 -21.76 -3.89
N ALA A 262 18.40 -21.54 -3.62
CA ALA A 262 18.95 -21.53 -2.27
C ALA A 262 18.62 -20.17 -1.60
N LEU A 263 17.73 -20.20 -0.61
CA LEU A 263 17.35 -18.99 0.13
C LEU A 263 18.19 -18.83 1.39
N PRO A 264 18.75 -17.63 1.65
CA PRO A 264 19.46 -17.34 2.90
C PRO A 264 18.49 -17.22 4.09
N ASP A 265 17.20 -17.01 3.83
CA ASP A 265 16.13 -16.94 4.83
C ASP A 265 14.86 -17.60 4.27
N ARG A 266 14.19 -18.43 5.07
CA ARG A 266 12.92 -19.08 4.69
C ARG A 266 11.81 -18.08 4.42
N GLN A 267 11.84 -16.90 5.02
CA GLN A 267 10.87 -15.83 4.80
C GLN A 267 10.95 -15.21 3.39
N LEU A 268 12.05 -15.43 2.65
CA LEU A 268 12.20 -15.04 1.24
C LEU A 268 11.56 -16.04 0.25
N ALA A 269 10.61 -16.86 0.70
CA ALA A 269 9.92 -17.81 -0.15
C ALA A 269 9.41 -17.10 -1.41
N CYS A 270 9.75 -17.68 -2.55
CA CYS A 270 9.53 -17.06 -3.85
C CYS A 270 9.37 -18.13 -4.93
N THR A 271 8.97 -17.71 -6.11
CA THR A 271 8.93 -18.55 -7.30
C THR A 271 9.23 -17.73 -8.54
N TYR A 272 9.62 -18.36 -9.63
CA TYR A 272 9.89 -17.65 -10.88
C TYR A 272 8.62 -16.99 -11.43
N LEU A 273 8.76 -15.76 -11.94
CA LEU A 273 7.67 -14.98 -12.54
C LEU A 273 6.95 -15.75 -13.65
N ALA A 274 7.71 -16.42 -14.52
CA ALA A 274 7.19 -17.19 -15.65
C ALA A 274 6.43 -18.47 -15.23
N SER A 275 6.61 -18.95 -14.00
CA SER A 275 5.95 -20.16 -13.50
C SER A 275 4.44 -19.96 -13.34
N GLN A 276 3.68 -21.06 -13.39
CA GLN A 276 2.24 -20.98 -13.14
C GLN A 276 1.93 -20.43 -11.74
N ARG A 277 2.74 -20.78 -10.73
CA ARG A 277 2.60 -20.29 -9.35
C ARG A 277 2.84 -18.78 -9.26
N GLY A 278 3.82 -18.27 -9.99
CA GLY A 278 4.12 -16.84 -10.07
C GLY A 278 2.96 -16.07 -10.72
N LYS A 279 2.47 -16.55 -11.86
CA LYS A 279 1.31 -15.97 -12.56
C LYS A 279 0.05 -15.96 -11.69
N ASN A 280 -0.24 -17.07 -11.00
CA ASN A 280 -1.39 -17.16 -10.11
C ASN A 280 -1.27 -16.17 -8.93
N TYR A 281 -0.08 -16.06 -8.32
CA TYR A 281 0.14 -15.09 -7.25
C TYR A 281 -0.06 -13.65 -7.74
N LEU A 282 0.51 -13.28 -8.89
CA LEU A 282 0.35 -11.93 -9.45
C LEU A 282 -1.11 -11.60 -9.75
N ALA A 283 -1.88 -12.56 -10.27
CA ALA A 283 -3.31 -12.38 -10.52
C ALA A 283 -4.10 -12.21 -9.22
N ALA A 284 -3.79 -12.99 -8.18
CA ALA A 284 -4.40 -12.83 -6.86
C ALA A 284 -3.97 -11.52 -6.17
N MET A 285 -2.71 -11.12 -6.31
CA MET A 285 -2.19 -9.86 -5.80
C MET A 285 -2.90 -8.67 -6.46
N ALA A 286 -3.13 -8.71 -7.77
CA ALA A 286 -3.93 -7.72 -8.48
C ALA A 286 -5.37 -7.65 -7.93
N CYS A 287 -5.99 -8.78 -7.59
CA CYS A 287 -7.28 -8.78 -6.88
C CYS A 287 -7.22 -8.07 -5.52
N GLY A 288 -6.16 -8.32 -4.74
CA GLY A 288 -5.93 -7.63 -3.46
C GLY A 288 -5.77 -6.12 -3.64
N ALA A 289 -4.99 -5.70 -4.64
CA ALA A 289 -4.78 -4.29 -4.96
C ALA A 289 -6.08 -3.60 -5.41
N ASN A 290 -6.84 -4.23 -6.30
CA ASN A 290 -8.12 -3.73 -6.79
C ASN A 290 -9.13 -3.56 -5.64
N TYR A 291 -9.19 -4.53 -4.72
CA TYR A 291 -9.99 -4.42 -3.52
C TYR A 291 -9.60 -3.21 -2.65
N ALA A 292 -8.30 -2.95 -2.47
CA ALA A 292 -7.81 -1.82 -1.67
C ALA A 292 -8.20 -0.47 -2.29
N TRP A 293 -8.06 -0.30 -3.60
CA TRP A 293 -8.50 0.93 -4.28
C TRP A 293 -10.03 1.11 -4.21
N ALA A 294 -10.81 0.04 -4.37
CA ALA A 294 -12.25 0.10 -4.15
C ALA A 294 -12.59 0.53 -2.72
N ASN A 295 -11.85 0.01 -1.72
CA ASN A 295 -12.00 0.39 -0.32
C ASN A 295 -11.72 1.88 -0.10
N ARG A 296 -10.58 2.40 -0.59
CA ARG A 296 -10.23 3.83 -0.48
C ARG A 296 -11.22 4.74 -1.22
N GLN A 297 -11.71 4.31 -2.38
CA GLN A 297 -12.74 5.03 -3.15
C GLN A 297 -14.06 5.16 -2.37
N ILE A 298 -14.52 4.08 -1.74
CA ILE A 298 -15.73 4.09 -0.90
C ILE A 298 -15.51 4.99 0.33
N LEU A 299 -14.36 4.87 1.01
CA LEU A 299 -14.06 5.68 2.18
C LEU A 299 -14.00 7.17 1.85
N MET A 300 -13.40 7.54 0.71
CA MET A 300 -13.40 8.92 0.20
C MET A 300 -14.83 9.43 0.01
N HIS A 301 -15.69 8.66 -0.66
CA HIS A 301 -17.09 9.05 -0.85
C HIS A 301 -17.84 9.24 0.47
N LEU A 302 -17.71 8.31 1.41
CA LEU A 302 -18.32 8.42 2.74
C LEU A 302 -17.81 9.64 3.51
N THR A 303 -16.53 9.97 3.34
CA THR A 303 -15.91 11.16 3.94
C THR A 303 -16.53 12.43 3.38
N GLN A 304 -16.69 12.53 2.06
CA GLN A 304 -17.35 13.66 1.41
C GLN A 304 -18.79 13.85 1.93
N GLU A 305 -19.56 12.75 2.04
CA GLU A 305 -20.92 12.81 2.61
C GLU A 305 -20.94 13.37 4.05
N VAL A 306 -19.96 13.01 4.87
CA VAL A 306 -19.85 13.50 6.26
C VAL A 306 -19.54 14.99 6.27
N PHE A 307 -18.61 15.45 5.44
CA PHE A 307 -18.30 16.88 5.33
C PHE A 307 -19.52 17.69 4.88
N GLU A 308 -20.25 17.21 3.85
CA GLU A 308 -21.48 17.85 3.37
C GLU A 308 -22.52 18.00 4.48
N LYS A 309 -22.82 16.91 5.18
CA LYS A 309 -23.86 16.87 6.22
C LYS A 309 -23.48 17.70 7.44
N THR A 310 -22.24 17.56 7.92
CA THR A 310 -21.77 18.23 9.15
C THR A 310 -21.54 19.72 8.93
N LEU A 311 -20.98 20.11 7.79
CA LEU A 311 -20.71 21.52 7.49
C LEU A 311 -21.94 22.25 6.94
N ARG A 312 -22.92 21.50 6.41
CA ARG A 312 -24.11 22.01 5.70
C ARG A 312 -23.72 22.83 4.47
N MET A 313 -22.74 22.32 3.73
CA MET A 313 -22.20 22.94 2.53
C MET A 313 -22.44 22.02 1.34
N ALA A 314 -22.76 22.60 0.19
CA ALA A 314 -22.92 21.85 -1.05
C ALA A 314 -21.55 21.32 -1.54
N PRO A 315 -21.51 20.23 -2.34
CA PRO A 315 -20.27 19.67 -2.88
C PRO A 315 -19.37 20.71 -3.56
N ARG A 316 -19.98 21.64 -4.32
CA ARG A 316 -19.26 22.72 -5.00
C ARG A 316 -18.59 23.71 -4.05
N GLU A 317 -19.20 23.96 -2.89
CA GLU A 317 -18.65 24.88 -1.88
C GLU A 317 -17.52 24.22 -1.10
N LEU A 318 -17.66 22.92 -0.79
CA LEU A 318 -16.61 22.15 -0.15
C LEU A 318 -15.39 21.96 -1.05
N GLY A 319 -15.60 21.86 -2.37
CA GLY A 319 -14.52 21.71 -3.35
C GLY A 319 -13.62 20.50 -3.08
N MET A 320 -14.17 19.41 -2.52
CA MET A 320 -13.40 18.21 -2.19
C MET A 320 -13.06 17.46 -3.47
N ARG A 321 -11.76 17.30 -3.73
CA ARG A 321 -11.25 16.53 -4.87
C ARG A 321 -10.08 15.67 -4.46
N LEU A 322 -9.89 14.56 -5.17
CA LEU A 322 -8.69 13.76 -5.05
C LEU A 322 -7.48 14.54 -5.57
N VAL A 323 -6.40 14.58 -4.81
CA VAL A 323 -5.08 15.03 -5.27
C VAL A 323 -4.39 13.86 -5.94
N TYR A 324 -4.18 12.79 -5.17
CA TYR A 324 -3.66 11.51 -5.68
C TYR A 324 -3.95 10.36 -4.71
N ASP A 325 -3.92 9.13 -5.23
CA ASP A 325 -3.96 7.87 -4.48
C ASP A 325 -2.83 6.97 -4.96
N VAL A 326 -1.97 6.54 -4.03
CA VAL A 326 -0.75 5.75 -4.28
C VAL A 326 -0.71 4.53 -3.36
N CYS A 327 -0.17 3.42 -3.88
CA CYS A 327 0.10 2.18 -3.14
C CYS A 327 1.44 2.15 -2.40
#